data_AF-A0A0G0BQ91-F1
#
_entry.id   AF-A0A0G0BQ91-F1
#
_cell.length_a   1.000
_cell.length_b   1.000
_cell.length_c   1.000
_cell.angle_alpha   90.00
_cell.angle_beta   90.00
_cell.angle_gamma   90.00
#
_symmetry.space_group_name_H-M   'P 1'
#
loop_
_entity.id
_entity.type
_entity.pdbx_description
1 polymer ?
#
loop_
_entity_poly.entity_id
_entity_poly.type
_entity_poly.pdbx_seq_one_letter_code
_entity_poly.pdbx_strand_id
1 'polypeptide(L)' 'GGVMTHGVAAMQSQGKPVTIERNPEPPKMEIAMGRMGVPDDIGKAVLFLASEMSSYMTGSQIVVDGGYLLK' A
#
# COMPACT_ATOMS: atom_id res chain seq x y z
N GLY A 1 -4.08 -3.22 -4.31
CA GLY A 1 -2.84 -2.53 -3.92
C GLY A 1 -2.95 -2.09 -2.48
N GLY A 2 -1.84 -2.04 -1.74
CA GLY A 2 -1.80 -1.76 -0.30
C GLY A 2 -2.18 -0.34 0.13
N VAL A 3 -2.78 0.48 -0.75
CA VAL A 3 -3.14 1.88 -0.48
C VAL A 3 -4.65 2.07 -0.52
N MET A 4 -5.22 2.67 0.53
CA MET A 4 -6.65 2.90 0.69
C MET A 4 -7.16 4.10 -0.11
N THR A 5 -7.27 3.93 -1.42
CA THR A 5 -7.98 4.88 -2.29
C THR A 5 -9.48 4.55 -2.33
N HIS A 6 -10.31 5.49 -2.81
CA HIS A 6 -11.74 5.28 -3.02
C HIS A 6 -12.04 4.02 -3.86
N GLY A 7 -11.26 3.79 -4.93
CA GLY A 7 -11.41 2.59 -5.77
C GLY A 7 -11.06 1.30 -5.02
N VAL A 8 -10.01 1.30 -4.19
CA VAL A 8 -9.63 0.14 -3.37
C VAL A 8 -10.67 -0.15 -2.30
N ALA A 9 -11.24 0.88 -1.68
CA ALA A 9 -12.35 0.72 -0.72
C ALA A 9 -13.59 0.10 -1.38
N ALA A 10 -13.94 0.53 -2.59
CA ALA A 10 -15.04 -0.05 -3.36
C ALA A 10 -14.77 -1.51 -3.80
N MET A 11 -13.51 -1.88 -4.02
CA MET A 11 -13.14 -3.28 -4.31
C MET A 11 -13.24 -4.18 -3.07
N GLN A 12 -12.90 -3.68 -1.88
CA GLN A 12 -13.04 -4.46 -0.63
C GLN A 12 -14.50 -4.74 -0.28
N SER A 13 -15.42 -3.82 -0.58
CA SER A 13 -16.85 -4.02 -0.33
C SER A 13 -17.53 -5.01 -1.29
N GLN A 14 -16.86 -5.39 -2.38
CA GLN A 14 -17.39 -6.30 -3.41
C GLN A 14 -16.80 -7.73 -3.34
N GLY A 15 -15.93 -8.03 -2.38
CA GLY A 15 -15.38 -9.38 -2.19
C GLY A 15 -16.43 -10.37 -1.69
N LYS A 16 -16.49 -11.58 -2.28
CA LYS A 16 -17.33 -12.72 -1.83
C LYS A 16 -17.29 -12.86 -0.30
N PRO A 17 -18.42 -13.21 0.35
CA PRO A 17 -18.41 -13.54 1.77
C PRO A 17 -17.44 -14.71 1.97
N VAL A 18 -16.32 -14.45 2.64
CA VAL A 18 -15.44 -15.50 3.13
C VAL A 18 -16.27 -16.28 4.14
N THR A 19 -16.68 -17.51 3.81
CA THR A 19 -17.25 -18.44 4.78
C THR A 19 -16.16 -18.69 5.82
N ILE A 20 -16.29 -18.04 6.97
CA ILE A 20 -15.33 -18.13 8.06
C ILE A 20 -15.46 -19.52 8.69
N GLU A 21 -14.74 -20.52 8.17
CA GLU A 21 -14.19 -21.53 9.07
C GLU A 21 -13.19 -20.79 9.95
N ARG A 22 -13.60 -20.57 11.20
CA ARG A 22 -12.99 -19.66 12.16
C ARG A 22 -11.61 -20.17 12.58
N ASN A 23 -10.58 -19.84 11.81
CA ASN A 23 -9.24 -19.69 12.36
C ASN A 23 -9.30 -18.49 13.34
N PRO A 24 -9.02 -18.67 14.65
CA PRO A 24 -9.18 -17.60 15.64
C PRO A 24 -8.17 -16.45 15.49
N GLU A 25 -7.14 -16.62 14.66
CA GLU A 25 -6.12 -15.62 14.40
C GLU A 25 -6.61 -14.62 13.33
N PRO A 26 -6.65 -13.30 13.61
CA PRO A 26 -6.90 -12.31 12.57
C PRO A 26 -5.85 -12.48 11.47
N PRO A 27 -6.20 -12.30 10.18
CA PRO A 27 -5.23 -12.41 9.10
C PRO A 27 -4.04 -11.49 9.40
N LYS A 28 -2.85 -12.08 9.57
CA LYS A 28 -1.62 -11.30 9.78
C LYS A 28 -1.49 -10.32 8.61
N MET A 29 -1.42 -9.03 8.91
CA MET A 29 -1.07 -8.05 7.91
C MET A 29 0.36 -8.36 7.44
N GLU A 30 0.51 -8.75 6.18
CA GLU A 30 1.82 -9.03 5.56
C GLU A 30 2.66 -7.76 5.34
N ILE A 31 2.12 -6.58 5.66
CA ILE A 31 2.82 -5.31 5.53
C ILE A 31 3.72 -5.12 6.75
N ALA A 32 5.03 -5.00 6.56
CA ALA A 32 6.00 -4.83 7.64
C ALA A 32 5.71 -3.61 8.54
N MET A 33 5.19 -2.53 7.96
CA MET A 33 4.76 -1.34 8.71
C MET A 33 3.46 -1.54 9.52
N GLY A 34 2.79 -2.69 9.41
CA GLY A 34 1.58 -3.02 10.18
C GLY A 34 0.34 -2.19 9.86
N ARG A 35 0.36 -1.41 8.77
CA ARG A 35 -0.76 -0.57 8.33
C ARG A 35 -0.90 -0.58 6.82
N MET A 36 -2.12 -0.36 6.34
CA MET A 36 -2.34 0.00 4.95
C MET A 36 -1.75 1.40 4.67
N GLY A 37 -1.30 1.60 3.44
CA GLY A 37 -0.96 2.91 2.91
C GLY A 37 -2.19 3.78 2.75
N VAL A 38 -1.99 5.09 2.80
CA VAL A 38 -2.98 6.11 2.45
C VAL A 38 -2.53 6.85 1.19
N PRO A 39 -3.43 7.51 0.44
CA PRO A 39 -3.07 8.24 -0.79
C PRO A 39 -1.88 9.20 -0.60
N ASP A 40 -1.81 9.84 0.57
CA ASP A 40 -0.73 10.76 0.94
C ASP A 40 0.66 10.10 1.03
N ASP A 41 0.75 8.79 1.29
CA ASP A 41 2.05 8.08 1.28
C ASP A 41 2.66 8.09 -0.13
N ILE A 42 1.84 7.92 -1.16
CA ILE A 42 2.26 8.06 -2.57
C ILE A 42 2.48 9.53 -2.91
N GLY A 43 1.57 10.42 -2.49
CA GLY A 43 1.66 11.85 -2.76
C GLY A 43 2.98 12.46 -2.28
N LYS A 44 3.44 12.09 -1.09
CA LYS A 44 4.73 12.55 -0.54
C LYS A 44 5.92 12.03 -1.33
N ALA A 45 5.90 10.77 -1.76
CA ALA A 45 6.95 10.22 -2.61
C ALA A 45 7.02 10.94 -3.97
N VAL A 46 5.86 11.21 -4.58
CA VAL A 46 5.78 11.99 -5.82
C VAL A 46 6.24 13.42 -5.62
N LEU A 47 5.86 14.07 -4.50
CA LEU A 47 6.32 15.42 -4.18
C LEU A 47 7.85 15.49 -4.07
N PHE A 48 8.47 14.51 -3.43
CA PHE A 48 9.92 14.41 -3.38
C PHE A 48 10.51 14.29 -4.79
N LEU A 49 10.00 13.35 -5.59
CA LEU A 49 10.47 13.09 -6.96
C LEU A 49 10.25 14.26 -7.93
N ALA A 50 9.26 15.10 -7.68
CA ALA A 50 8.97 16.31 -8.46
C ALA A 50 9.78 17.53 -7.99
N SER A 51 10.51 17.42 -6.87
CA SER A 51 11.29 18.51 -6.30
C SER A 51 12.73 18.52 -6.81
N GLU A 52 13.43 19.64 -6.59
CA GLU A 52 14.88 19.75 -6.86
C GLU A 52 15.73 18.75 -6.07
N MET A 53 15.20 18.18 -4.98
CA MET A 53 15.92 17.21 -4.14
C MET A 53 16.23 15.91 -4.89
N SER A 54 15.52 15.63 -5.98
CA SER A 54 15.71 14.46 -6.84
C SER A 54 16.18 14.83 -8.25
N SER A 55 16.79 16.00 -8.44
CA SER A 55 17.20 16.53 -9.76
C SER A 55 18.12 15.62 -10.58
N TYR A 56 18.82 14.67 -9.94
CA TYR A 56 19.69 13.69 -10.60
C TYR A 56 19.15 12.25 -10.55
N MET A 57 17.91 12.05 -10.09
CA MET A 57 17.27 10.73 -10.02
C MET A 57 16.42 10.51 -11.27
N THR A 58 16.80 9.54 -12.10
CA THR A 58 16.04 9.16 -13.29
C THR A 58 16.19 7.66 -13.59
N GLY A 59 15.32 7.11 -14.44
CA GLY A 59 15.39 5.71 -14.90
C GLY A 59 15.17 4.64 -13.81
N SER A 60 14.70 5.02 -12.63
CA SER A 60 14.58 4.14 -11.46
C SER A 60 13.13 3.87 -11.09
N GLN A 61 12.84 2.68 -10.56
CA GLN A 61 11.55 2.34 -9.96
C GLN A 61 11.60 2.58 -8.44
N ILE A 62 10.60 3.28 -7.91
CA ILE A 62 10.48 3.54 -6.47
C ILE A 62 9.26 2.79 -5.93
N VAL A 63 9.50 1.87 -4.98
CA VAL A 63 8.45 1.07 -4.35
C VAL A 63 7.98 1.77 -3.06
N VAL A 64 6.66 1.98 -2.95
CA VAL A 64 6.01 2.58 -1.77
C VAL A 64 4.85 1.68 -1.35
N ASP A 65 5.14 0.66 -0.55
CA ASP A 65 4.20 -0.42 -0.23
C ASP A 65 4.17 -0.82 1.26
N GLY A 66 4.87 -0.07 2.11
CA GLY A 66 4.98 -0.38 3.55
C GLY A 66 5.81 -1.63 3.86
N GLY A 67 6.64 -2.08 2.93
CA GLY A 67 7.48 -3.28 3.07
C GLY A 67 6.75 -4.58 2.72
N TYR A 68 5.66 -4.51 1.96
CA TYR A 68 4.87 -5.67 1.55
C TYR A 68 5.66 -6.64 0.65
N LEU A 69 6.53 -6.12 -0.23
CA LEU A 69 7.37 -6.92 -1.12
C LEU A 69 8.64 -7.48 -0.47
N LEU A 70 8.98 -7.05 0.75
CA LEU A 70 10.15 -7.52 1.47
C LEU A 70 9.75 -8.75 2.31
N LYS A 71 10.08 -9.95 1.83
CA LYS A 71 9.92 -11.21 2.55
C LYS A 71 11.26 -11.70 3.09
#